data_AF-A0A248L490-F1
#
_entry.id   AF-A0A248L490-F1
#
_cell.length_a   1.000
_cell.length_b   1.000
_cell.length_c   1.000
_cell.angle_alpha   90.00
_cell.angle_beta   90.00
_cell.angle_gamma   90.00
#
_symmetry.space_group_name_H-M   'P 1'
#
loop_
_entity.id
_entity.type
_entity.pdbx_description
1 polymer ?
#
loop_
_entity_poly.entity_id
_entity_poly.type
_entity_poly.pdbx_seq_one_letter_code
_entity_poly.pdbx_strand_id
1 'polypeptide(L)'
;MNHRDTENLTFELLETWATFNHYAKEAQQFKNPEDVHQARIRLRKLITFATLVGETDEPVYLIWRRLMRAFGEVRDLDVQLEQQSVTSPVEQLFAEHLALQLQGKRATLLETMHLLISSELDKSVRRFLAGPLTKRLKRMDENDLIHAAKKQFDKKAQKYEKVHHTEGQKRIQKMHELRLATKYYRYTLEYLRPYTTLPKSTVDRLKRVQTQLGQINDTYNRLERWRAFTPPDEYQLKRAKEVARLEQALVTALDDFSLA
;
A
#
# COMPACT_ATOMS: atom_id res chain seq x y z
N MET A 1 10.28 0.01 -24.63
CA MET A 1 11.51 -0.52 -24.00
C MET A 1 12.31 -1.31 -25.03
N ASN A 2 13.60 -1.02 -25.13
CA ASN A 2 14.49 -1.84 -25.97
C ASN A 2 14.70 -3.23 -25.35
N HIS A 3 15.28 -4.15 -26.15
CA HIS A 3 15.46 -5.54 -25.75
C HIS A 3 16.29 -5.69 -24.46
N ARG A 4 17.41 -4.97 -24.38
CA ARG A 4 18.36 -5.03 -23.26
C ARG A 4 17.73 -4.54 -21.95
N ASP A 5 16.98 -3.45 -22.02
CA ASP A 5 16.29 -2.88 -20.86
C ASP A 5 15.20 -3.83 -20.33
N THR A 6 14.51 -4.51 -21.24
CA THR A 6 13.49 -5.49 -20.86
C THR A 6 14.10 -6.71 -20.17
N GLU A 7 15.29 -7.16 -20.61
CA GLU A 7 16.02 -8.26 -19.96
C GLU A 7 16.54 -7.86 -18.59
N ASN A 8 17.12 -6.67 -18.47
CA ASN A 8 17.57 -6.12 -17.19
C ASN A 8 16.40 -6.02 -16.19
N LEU A 9 15.27 -5.48 -16.62
CA LEU A 9 14.08 -5.40 -15.78
C LEU A 9 13.55 -6.79 -15.39
N THR A 10 13.59 -7.75 -16.30
CA THR A 10 13.16 -9.13 -15.99
C THR A 10 14.04 -9.74 -14.90
N PHE A 11 15.36 -9.58 -15.00
CA PHE A 11 16.30 -10.03 -13.96
C PHE A 11 16.02 -9.33 -12.62
N GLU A 12 15.83 -8.01 -12.64
CA GLU A 12 15.51 -7.21 -11.46
C GLU A 12 14.21 -7.67 -10.77
N LEU A 13 13.20 -8.10 -11.53
CA LEU A 13 11.95 -8.63 -10.99
C LEU A 13 12.11 -10.05 -10.42
N LEU A 14 12.95 -10.89 -11.03
CA LEU A 14 13.30 -12.19 -10.47
C LEU A 14 14.06 -12.04 -9.14
N GLU A 15 14.99 -11.11 -9.06
CA GLU A 15 15.68 -10.75 -7.82
C GLU A 15 14.69 -10.20 -6.78
N THR A 16 13.79 -9.31 -7.20
CA THR A 16 12.72 -8.77 -6.32
C THR A 16 11.90 -9.89 -5.68
N TRP A 17 11.58 -10.96 -6.43
CA TRP A 17 10.88 -12.13 -5.90
C TRP A 17 11.75 -12.95 -4.92
N ALA A 18 13.03 -13.17 -5.23
CA ALA A 18 13.95 -13.84 -4.32
C ALA A 18 14.10 -13.07 -3.00
N THR A 19 14.26 -11.75 -3.06
CA THR A 19 14.31 -10.88 -1.88
C THR A 19 12.99 -10.88 -1.11
N PHE A 20 11.84 -10.93 -1.80
CA PHE A 20 10.56 -11.12 -1.13
C PHE A 20 10.53 -12.41 -0.30
N ASN A 21 10.97 -13.55 -0.87
CA ASN A 21 10.97 -14.83 -0.15
C ASN A 21 11.86 -14.79 1.10
N HIS A 22 13.01 -14.11 1.03
CA HIS A 22 13.86 -13.90 2.19
C HIS A 22 13.12 -13.14 3.29
N TYR A 23 12.57 -11.95 3.01
CA TYR A 23 11.85 -11.17 4.01
C TYR A 23 10.55 -11.82 4.48
N ALA A 24 9.86 -12.58 3.62
CA ALA A 24 8.69 -13.34 4.01
C ALA A 24 9.04 -14.44 5.03
N LYS A 25 10.22 -15.06 4.91
CA LYS A 25 10.74 -16.02 5.89
C LYS A 25 11.09 -15.33 7.21
N GLU A 26 11.81 -14.21 7.19
CA GLU A 26 12.17 -13.47 8.41
C GLU A 26 10.92 -12.93 9.13
N ALA A 27 9.93 -12.44 8.37
CA ALA A 27 8.67 -11.94 8.89
C ALA A 27 7.87 -12.96 9.70
N GLN A 28 8.09 -14.27 9.50
CA GLN A 28 7.42 -15.32 10.31
C GLN A 28 7.77 -15.24 11.79
N GLN A 29 8.94 -14.69 12.11
CA GLN A 29 9.39 -14.54 13.50
C GLN A 29 8.77 -13.33 14.20
N PHE A 30 8.26 -12.35 13.44
CA PHE A 30 7.72 -11.07 13.94
C PHE A 30 8.63 -10.32 14.93
N LYS A 31 9.94 -10.51 14.82
CA LYS A 31 10.94 -9.82 15.67
C LYS A 31 11.22 -8.40 15.20
N ASN A 32 11.19 -8.19 13.89
CA ASN A 32 11.44 -6.89 13.27
C ASN A 32 10.26 -6.52 12.34
N PRO A 33 9.48 -5.47 12.66
CA PRO A 33 8.39 -5.00 11.80
C PRO A 33 8.84 -4.62 10.38
N GLU A 34 10.13 -4.31 10.20
CA GLU A 34 10.70 -3.97 8.91
C GLU A 34 10.70 -5.14 7.93
N ASP A 35 10.73 -6.40 8.39
CA ASP A 35 10.67 -7.56 7.49
C ASP A 35 9.32 -7.64 6.77
N VAL A 36 8.23 -7.39 7.50
CA VAL A 36 6.87 -7.27 6.94
C VAL A 36 6.81 -6.11 5.95
N HIS A 37 7.45 -4.97 6.28
CA HIS A 37 7.50 -3.80 5.41
C HIS A 37 8.26 -4.07 4.10
N GLN A 38 9.44 -4.69 4.18
CA GLN A 38 10.28 -5.00 3.02
C GLN A 38 9.61 -6.02 2.10
N ALA A 39 9.02 -7.09 2.65
CA ALA A 39 8.24 -8.06 1.88
C ALA A 39 7.09 -7.36 1.12
N ARG A 40 6.34 -6.48 1.79
CA ARG A 40 5.25 -5.70 1.19
C ARG A 40 5.74 -4.75 0.08
N ILE A 41 6.92 -4.15 0.21
CA ILE A 41 7.50 -3.32 -0.86
C ILE A 41 7.80 -4.16 -2.10
N ARG A 42 8.41 -5.34 -1.94
CA ARG A 42 8.77 -6.22 -3.07
C ARG A 42 7.53 -6.74 -3.79
N LEU A 43 6.52 -7.22 -3.07
CA LEU A 43 5.24 -7.61 -3.68
C LEU A 43 4.59 -6.45 -4.43
N ARG A 44 4.63 -5.24 -3.88
CA ARG A 44 4.06 -4.06 -4.53
C ARG A 44 4.69 -3.80 -5.90
N LYS A 45 6.01 -3.96 -6.02
CA LYS A 45 6.73 -3.81 -7.29
C LYS A 45 6.26 -4.84 -8.32
N LEU A 46 6.20 -6.11 -7.95
CA LEU A 46 5.72 -7.19 -8.82
C LEU A 46 4.27 -6.95 -9.28
N ILE A 47 3.38 -6.60 -8.36
CA ILE A 47 1.98 -6.26 -8.65
C ILE A 47 1.89 -5.04 -9.58
N THR A 48 2.75 -4.03 -9.39
CA THR A 48 2.76 -2.82 -10.21
C THR A 48 3.06 -3.17 -11.66
N PHE A 49 4.11 -3.96 -11.92
CA PHE A 49 4.45 -4.37 -13.29
C PHE A 49 3.40 -5.28 -13.92
N ALA A 50 2.89 -6.27 -13.21
CA ALA A 50 1.80 -7.11 -13.72
C ALA A 50 0.55 -6.28 -14.08
N THR A 51 0.23 -5.26 -13.26
CA THR A 51 -0.88 -4.33 -13.56
C THR A 51 -0.57 -3.46 -14.78
N LEU A 52 0.66 -2.96 -14.90
CA LEU A 52 1.09 -2.11 -16.03
C LEU A 52 0.97 -2.84 -17.38
N VAL A 53 1.30 -4.13 -17.41
CA VAL A 53 1.21 -4.93 -18.64
C VAL A 53 -0.14 -5.63 -18.85
N GLY A 54 -1.09 -5.42 -17.95
CA GLY A 54 -2.44 -5.99 -18.04
C GLY A 54 -2.53 -7.48 -17.72
N GLU A 55 -1.54 -8.06 -17.04
CA GLU A 55 -1.51 -9.48 -16.66
C GLU A 55 -2.11 -9.67 -15.24
N THR A 56 -3.33 -9.16 -15.03
CA THR A 56 -3.98 -9.16 -13.70
C THR A 56 -4.87 -10.37 -13.44
N ASP A 57 -5.14 -11.18 -14.46
CA ASP A 57 -5.97 -12.39 -14.34
C ASP A 57 -5.14 -13.66 -14.10
N GLU A 58 -3.81 -13.53 -14.16
CA GLU A 58 -2.86 -14.62 -13.94
C GLU A 58 -2.92 -15.13 -12.49
N PRO A 59 -2.93 -16.46 -12.26
CA PRO A 59 -3.01 -17.03 -10.91
C PRO A 59 -1.94 -16.49 -9.95
N VAL A 60 -0.72 -16.29 -10.46
CA VAL A 60 0.41 -15.71 -9.71
C VAL A 60 0.08 -14.31 -9.20
N TYR A 61 -0.54 -13.47 -10.04
CA TYR A 61 -0.96 -12.12 -9.64
C TYR A 61 -2.00 -12.18 -8.51
N LEU A 62 -3.00 -13.05 -8.64
CA LEU A 62 -4.04 -13.20 -7.62
C LEU A 62 -3.47 -13.66 -6.28
N ILE A 63 -2.49 -14.56 -6.30
CA ILE A 63 -1.75 -14.99 -5.10
C ILE A 63 -0.98 -13.81 -4.49
N TRP A 64 -0.23 -13.05 -5.30
CA TRP A 64 0.46 -11.85 -4.80
C TRP A 64 -0.51 -10.84 -4.18
N ARG A 65 -1.70 -10.65 -4.76
CA ARG A 65 -2.73 -9.76 -4.20
C ARG A 65 -3.22 -10.23 -2.82
N ARG A 66 -3.41 -11.54 -2.64
CA ARG A 66 -3.77 -12.13 -1.34
C ARG A 66 -2.66 -11.92 -0.30
N LEU A 67 -1.41 -12.23 -0.67
CA LEU A 67 -0.26 -11.99 0.20
C LEU A 67 -0.12 -10.50 0.55
N MET A 68 -0.19 -9.61 -0.45
CA MET A 68 -0.09 -8.16 -0.26
C MET A 68 -1.14 -7.60 0.71
N ARG A 69 -2.35 -8.18 0.71
CA ARG A 69 -3.40 -7.86 1.68
C ARG A 69 -3.01 -8.34 3.08
N ALA A 70 -2.64 -9.61 3.24
CA ALA A 70 -2.27 -10.17 4.55
C ALA A 70 -1.09 -9.43 5.20
N PHE A 71 -0.01 -9.18 4.45
CA PHE A 71 1.13 -8.36 4.91
C PHE A 71 0.69 -6.92 5.25
N GLY A 72 -0.31 -6.39 4.54
CA GLY A 72 -0.87 -5.07 4.81
C GLY A 72 -1.59 -4.98 6.14
N GLU A 73 -2.42 -5.96 6.46
CA GLU A 73 -3.18 -5.96 7.72
C GLU A 73 -2.27 -5.99 8.95
N VAL A 74 -1.10 -6.65 8.86
CA VAL A 74 -0.06 -6.62 9.89
C VAL A 74 0.66 -5.26 9.93
N ARG A 75 1.23 -4.81 8.81
CA ARG A 75 2.01 -3.55 8.79
C ARG A 75 1.17 -2.34 9.18
N ASP A 76 -0.09 -2.29 8.76
CA ASP A 76 -0.98 -1.19 9.08
C ASP A 76 -1.23 -1.08 10.61
N LEU A 77 -1.18 -2.20 11.34
CA LEU A 77 -1.24 -2.21 12.81
C LEU A 77 0.11 -1.90 13.48
N ASP A 78 1.23 -2.43 12.95
CA ASP A 78 2.57 -2.09 13.44
C ASP A 78 2.80 -0.56 13.38
N VAL A 79 2.45 0.08 12.25
CA VAL A 79 2.57 1.56 12.10
C VAL A 79 1.73 2.29 13.14
N GLN A 80 0.51 1.82 13.42
CA GLN A 80 -0.36 2.51 14.37
C GLN A 80 0.15 2.41 15.80
N LEU A 81 0.68 1.25 16.20
CA LEU A 81 1.31 1.07 17.51
C LEU A 81 2.61 1.89 17.62
N GLU A 82 3.43 1.96 16.56
CA GLU A 82 4.63 2.81 16.51
C GLU A 82 4.29 4.30 16.69
N GLN A 83 3.15 4.75 16.17
CA GLN A 83 2.67 6.13 16.26
C GLN A 83 1.80 6.41 17.50
N GLN A 84 1.58 5.43 18.39
CA GLN A 84 0.72 5.60 19.55
C GLN A 84 1.54 6.14 20.73
N SER A 85 1.23 7.37 21.16
CA SER A 85 1.71 7.91 22.43
C SER A 85 0.75 7.49 23.54
N VAL A 86 1.23 6.72 24.52
CA VAL A 86 0.42 6.33 25.69
C VAL A 86 0.60 7.40 26.75
N THR A 87 -0.34 8.33 26.84
CA THR A 87 -0.30 9.44 27.82
C THR A 87 -1.41 9.34 28.87
N SER A 88 -2.34 8.40 28.71
CA SER A 88 -3.48 8.19 29.59
C SER A 88 -3.90 6.72 29.66
N PRO A 89 -4.62 6.30 30.73
CA PRO A 89 -5.09 4.92 30.86
C PRO A 89 -5.97 4.44 29.70
N VAL A 90 -6.81 5.31 29.13
CA VAL A 90 -7.67 4.94 27.98
C VAL A 90 -6.86 4.70 26.71
N GLU A 91 -5.77 5.44 26.50
CA GLU A 91 -4.85 5.22 25.38
C GLU A 91 -4.02 3.96 25.55
N GLN A 92 -3.71 3.58 26.79
CA GLN A 92 -3.09 2.29 27.09
C GLN A 92 -4.02 1.14 26.73
N LEU A 93 -5.28 1.18 27.17
CA LEU A 93 -6.28 0.17 26.82
C LEU A 93 -6.51 0.10 25.30
N PHE A 94 -6.49 1.24 24.60
CA PHE A 94 -6.56 1.27 23.15
C PHE A 94 -5.33 0.61 22.50
N ALA A 95 -4.12 0.88 22.99
CA ALA A 95 -2.89 0.24 22.50
C ALA A 95 -2.91 -1.29 22.71
N GLU A 96 -3.36 -1.74 23.88
CA GLU A 96 -3.55 -3.17 24.18
C GLU A 96 -4.59 -3.82 23.25
N HIS A 97 -5.69 -3.12 22.97
CA HIS A 97 -6.68 -3.55 22.00
C HIS A 97 -6.08 -3.73 20.59
N LEU A 98 -5.27 -2.77 20.12
CA LEU A 98 -4.58 -2.89 18.84
C LEU A 98 -3.53 -4.01 18.82
N ALA A 99 -2.80 -4.21 19.92
CA ALA A 99 -1.82 -5.28 20.05
C ALA A 99 -2.47 -6.67 19.95
N LEU A 100 -3.65 -6.85 20.56
CA LEU A 100 -4.43 -8.09 20.44
C LEU A 100 -4.86 -8.34 19.00
N GLN A 101 -5.36 -7.31 18.30
CA GLN A 101 -5.69 -7.43 16.88
C GLN A 101 -4.47 -7.79 16.02
N LEU A 102 -3.32 -7.18 16.32
CA LEU A 102 -2.07 -7.45 15.61
C LEU A 102 -1.66 -8.92 15.77
N GLN A 103 -1.77 -9.48 16.97
CA GLN A 103 -1.52 -10.91 17.19
C GLN A 103 -2.41 -11.80 16.30
N GLY A 104 -3.71 -11.49 16.22
CA GLY A 104 -4.63 -12.18 15.33
C GLY A 104 -4.22 -12.07 13.85
N LYS A 105 -3.86 -10.86 13.39
CA LYS A 105 -3.40 -10.64 12.01
C LYS A 105 -2.08 -11.33 11.68
N ARG A 106 -1.17 -11.41 12.65
CA ARG A 106 0.09 -12.17 12.52
C ARG A 106 -0.19 -13.66 12.33
N ALA A 107 -1.13 -14.23 13.09
CA ALA A 107 -1.55 -15.63 12.90
C ALA A 107 -2.15 -15.87 11.50
N THR A 108 -3.07 -15.00 11.05
CA THR A 108 -3.64 -15.08 9.69
C THR A 108 -2.57 -14.93 8.60
N LEU A 109 -1.57 -14.06 8.80
CA LEU A 109 -0.46 -13.91 7.86
C LEU A 109 0.38 -15.19 7.77
N LEU A 110 0.72 -15.81 8.91
CA LEU A 110 1.43 -17.10 8.92
C LEU A 110 0.68 -18.17 8.15
N GLU A 111 -0.61 -18.34 8.44
CA GLU A 111 -1.46 -19.31 7.73
C GLU A 111 -1.51 -19.04 6.23
N THR A 112 -1.70 -17.78 5.85
CA THR A 112 -1.72 -17.36 4.44
C THR A 112 -0.39 -17.66 3.75
N MET A 113 0.74 -17.41 4.41
CA MET A 113 2.06 -17.70 3.88
C MET A 113 2.30 -19.21 3.74
N HIS A 114 1.95 -20.01 4.74
CA HIS A 114 2.07 -21.47 4.67
C HIS A 114 1.23 -22.08 3.55
N LEU A 115 0.03 -21.54 3.32
CA LEU A 115 -0.86 -22.02 2.27
C LEU A 115 -0.38 -21.63 0.87
N LEU A 116 0.16 -20.41 0.71
CA LEU A 116 0.40 -19.84 -0.62
C LEU A 116 1.87 -19.89 -1.04
N ILE A 117 2.82 -19.74 -0.13
CA ILE A 117 4.25 -19.71 -0.45
C ILE A 117 4.79 -21.14 -0.50
N SER A 118 4.89 -21.67 -1.72
CA SER A 118 5.38 -23.02 -1.99
C SER A 118 6.46 -23.03 -3.07
N SER A 119 7.12 -24.18 -3.25
CA SER A 119 8.09 -24.37 -4.33
C SER A 119 7.44 -24.28 -5.72
N GLU A 120 6.16 -24.68 -5.81
CA GLU A 120 5.32 -24.62 -7.00
C GLU A 120 4.99 -23.17 -7.35
N LEU A 121 4.70 -22.34 -6.34
CA LEU A 121 4.54 -20.90 -6.55
C LEU A 121 5.85 -20.28 -7.06
N ASP A 122 7.00 -20.62 -6.48
CA ASP A 122 8.30 -20.09 -6.92
C ASP A 122 8.57 -20.40 -8.40
N LYS A 123 8.35 -21.65 -8.82
CA LYS A 123 8.47 -22.06 -10.23
C LYS A 123 7.48 -21.30 -11.13
N SER A 124 6.24 -21.12 -10.67
CA SER A 124 5.19 -20.41 -11.41
C SER A 124 5.51 -18.92 -11.56
N VAL A 125 6.03 -18.28 -10.51
CA VAL A 125 6.50 -16.90 -10.54
C VAL A 125 7.63 -16.73 -11.54
N ARG A 126 8.66 -17.59 -11.49
CA ARG A 126 9.78 -17.52 -12.43
C ARG A 126 9.33 -17.66 -13.88
N ARG A 127 8.43 -18.61 -14.16
CA ARG A 127 7.84 -18.80 -15.49
C ARG A 127 7.00 -17.60 -15.93
N PHE A 128 6.19 -17.05 -15.03
CA PHE A 128 5.37 -15.88 -15.32
C PHE A 128 6.23 -14.65 -15.65
N LEU A 129 7.22 -14.37 -14.80
CA LEU A 129 8.12 -13.23 -14.96
C LEU A 129 8.95 -13.35 -16.24
N ALA A 130 9.62 -14.48 -16.49
CA ALA A 130 10.48 -14.67 -17.66
C ALA A 130 9.72 -14.98 -18.97
N GLY A 131 8.41 -15.22 -18.89
CA GLY A 131 7.58 -15.61 -20.02
C GLY A 131 6.53 -14.55 -20.35
N PRO A 132 5.25 -14.72 -19.95
CA PRO A 132 4.17 -13.80 -20.26
C PRO A 132 4.50 -12.33 -19.97
N LEU A 133 5.04 -12.02 -18.78
CA LEU A 133 5.33 -10.65 -18.39
C LEU A 133 6.41 -10.01 -19.28
N THR A 134 7.58 -10.65 -19.42
CA THR A 134 8.65 -10.19 -20.32
C THR A 134 8.16 -10.04 -21.76
N LYS A 135 7.36 -10.99 -22.27
CA LYS A 135 6.81 -10.92 -23.64
C LYS A 135 5.92 -9.69 -23.84
N ARG A 136 5.13 -9.30 -22.84
CA ARG A 136 4.34 -8.06 -22.88
C ARG A 136 5.22 -6.83 -22.82
N LEU A 137 6.18 -6.80 -21.89
CA LEU A 137 7.12 -5.68 -21.72
C LEU A 137 7.89 -5.38 -23.03
N LYS A 138 8.34 -6.42 -23.75
CA LYS A 138 9.03 -6.26 -25.05
C LYS A 138 8.19 -5.55 -26.13
N ARG A 139 6.86 -5.48 -25.96
CA ARG A 139 5.91 -4.89 -26.91
C ARG A 139 5.41 -3.51 -26.49
N MET A 140 5.87 -3.01 -25.33
CA MET A 140 5.39 -1.76 -24.76
C MET A 140 6.53 -0.74 -24.66
N ASP A 141 6.21 0.51 -24.93
CA ASP A 141 7.11 1.61 -24.64
C ASP A 141 7.02 2.01 -23.17
N GLU A 142 8.15 2.35 -22.56
CA GLU A 142 8.19 2.86 -21.18
C GLU A 142 7.32 4.12 -21.03
N ASN A 143 7.26 4.98 -22.04
CA ASN A 143 6.43 6.17 -22.02
C ASN A 143 4.94 5.82 -22.08
N ASP A 144 4.55 4.75 -22.79
CA ASP A 144 3.16 4.27 -22.81
C ASP A 144 2.74 3.77 -21.43
N LEU A 145 3.61 3.02 -20.75
CA LEU A 145 3.38 2.54 -19.38
C LEU A 145 3.18 3.72 -18.41
N ILE A 146 4.05 4.73 -18.52
CA ILE A 146 3.98 5.95 -17.71
C ILE A 146 2.69 6.74 -18.01
N HIS A 147 2.36 6.88 -19.29
CA HIS A 147 1.15 7.60 -19.72
C HIS A 147 -0.11 6.91 -19.22
N ALA A 148 -0.17 5.57 -19.27
CA ALA A 148 -1.28 4.80 -18.72
C ALA A 148 -1.46 5.04 -17.21
N ALA A 149 -0.36 5.03 -16.44
CA ALA A 149 -0.41 5.31 -15.00
C ALA A 149 -0.82 6.77 -14.70
N LYS A 150 -0.30 7.74 -15.47
CA LYS A 150 -0.69 9.15 -15.37
C LYS A 150 -2.18 9.34 -15.67
N LYS A 151 -2.69 8.74 -16.74
CA LYS A 151 -4.11 8.81 -17.12
C LYS A 151 -5.03 8.29 -16.02
N GLN A 152 -4.63 7.22 -15.32
CA GLN A 152 -5.38 6.73 -14.15
C GLN A 152 -5.36 7.75 -13.01
N PHE A 153 -4.20 8.34 -12.71
CA PHE A 153 -4.09 9.41 -11.72
C PHE A 153 -4.98 10.61 -12.06
N ASP A 154 -4.88 11.16 -13.27
CA ASP A 154 -5.66 12.31 -13.72
C ASP A 154 -7.17 12.03 -13.61
N LYS A 155 -7.61 10.82 -13.99
CA LYS A 155 -9.02 10.40 -13.87
C LYS A 155 -9.49 10.35 -12.41
N LYS A 156 -8.65 9.91 -11.47
CA LYS A 156 -9.00 9.88 -10.05
C LYS A 156 -8.97 11.27 -9.42
N ALA A 157 -8.00 12.10 -9.81
CA ALA A 157 -7.90 13.49 -9.40
C ALA A 157 -9.17 14.27 -9.78
N GLN A 158 -9.61 14.18 -11.05
CA GLN A 158 -10.86 14.79 -11.51
C GLN A 158 -12.10 14.28 -10.76
N LYS A 159 -12.13 13.00 -10.38
CA LYS A 159 -13.26 12.45 -9.60
C LYS A 159 -13.27 12.94 -8.16
N TYR A 160 -12.09 13.14 -7.57
CA TYR A 160 -11.97 13.70 -6.23
C TYR A 160 -12.36 15.17 -6.20
N GLU A 161 -11.91 15.96 -7.18
CA GLU A 161 -12.26 17.38 -7.32
C GLU A 161 -13.78 17.61 -7.31
N LYS A 162 -14.52 16.78 -8.06
CA LYS A 162 -15.99 16.84 -8.12
C LYS A 162 -16.71 16.59 -6.80
N VAL A 163 -16.02 16.05 -5.79
CA VAL A 163 -16.58 15.75 -4.46
C VAL A 163 -15.78 16.42 -3.35
N HIS A 164 -14.85 17.33 -3.68
CA HIS A 164 -13.95 17.97 -2.71
C HIS A 164 -14.73 18.71 -1.65
N HIS A 165 -15.77 19.46 -2.02
CA HIS A 165 -16.63 20.19 -1.10
C HIS A 165 -17.80 19.36 -0.53
N THR A 166 -17.90 18.08 -0.87
CA THR A 166 -18.98 17.22 -0.36
C THR A 166 -18.58 16.58 0.95
N GLU A 167 -19.44 16.63 1.96
CA GLU A 167 -19.18 15.91 3.22
C GLU A 167 -19.45 14.40 3.11
N GLY A 168 -18.83 13.65 4.03
CA GLY A 168 -19.15 12.25 4.27
C GLY A 168 -18.36 11.22 3.46
N GLN A 169 -18.87 9.99 3.47
CA GLN A 169 -18.14 8.78 3.07
C GLN A 169 -17.66 8.78 1.61
N LYS A 170 -18.41 9.45 0.72
CA LYS A 170 -18.06 9.54 -0.71
C LYS A 170 -16.75 10.30 -0.92
N ARG A 171 -16.50 11.39 -0.19
CA ARG A 171 -15.26 12.17 -0.27
C ARG A 171 -14.06 11.34 0.20
N ILE A 172 -14.21 10.64 1.32
CA ILE A 172 -13.20 9.71 1.87
C ILE A 172 -12.88 8.60 0.86
N GLN A 173 -13.91 8.01 0.25
CA GLN A 173 -13.73 6.97 -0.77
C GLN A 173 -12.94 7.50 -1.97
N LYS A 174 -13.27 8.69 -2.49
CA LYS A 174 -12.54 9.28 -3.64
C LYS A 174 -11.13 9.72 -3.27
N MET A 175 -10.91 10.20 -2.05
CA MET A 175 -9.57 10.47 -1.52
C MET A 175 -8.73 9.19 -1.51
N HIS A 176 -9.28 8.07 -1.02
CA HIS A 176 -8.58 6.79 -0.99
C HIS A 176 -8.27 6.28 -2.40
N GLU A 177 -9.23 6.36 -3.33
CA GLU A 177 -9.00 6.00 -4.74
C GLU A 177 -7.88 6.84 -5.38
N LEU A 178 -7.85 8.15 -5.12
CA LEU A 178 -6.79 9.05 -5.55
C LEU A 178 -5.46 8.65 -4.92
N ARG A 179 -5.41 8.34 -3.61
CA ARG A 179 -4.20 7.87 -2.92
C ARG A 179 -3.61 6.62 -3.56
N LEU A 180 -4.45 5.67 -3.97
CA LEU A 180 -4.00 4.47 -4.66
C LEU A 180 -3.42 4.79 -6.04
N ALA A 181 -4.08 5.67 -6.81
CA ALA A 181 -3.60 6.09 -8.12
C ALA A 181 -2.30 6.91 -8.05
N THR A 182 -2.14 7.79 -7.06
CA THR A 182 -0.90 8.53 -6.79
C THR A 182 0.24 7.57 -6.48
N LYS A 183 0.01 6.57 -5.61
CA LYS A 183 0.99 5.53 -5.31
C LYS A 183 1.39 4.76 -6.56
N TYR A 184 0.40 4.28 -7.32
CA TYR A 184 0.64 3.53 -8.55
C TYR A 184 1.45 4.34 -9.57
N TYR A 185 1.10 5.62 -9.79
CA TYR A 185 1.84 6.48 -10.71
C TYR A 185 3.26 6.77 -10.21
N ARG A 186 3.43 7.08 -8.92
CA ARG A 186 4.77 7.30 -8.34
C ARG A 186 5.65 6.06 -8.48
N TYR A 187 5.14 4.89 -8.12
CA TYR A 187 5.90 3.65 -8.20
C TYR A 187 6.25 3.30 -9.65
N THR A 188 5.34 3.53 -10.60
CA THR A 188 5.63 3.36 -12.03
C THR A 188 6.83 4.22 -12.44
N LEU A 189 6.82 5.51 -12.08
CA LEU A 189 7.96 6.40 -12.37
C LEU A 189 9.24 6.00 -11.65
N GLU A 190 9.17 5.62 -10.37
CA GLU A 190 10.35 5.22 -9.59
C GLU A 190 10.99 3.96 -10.15
N TYR A 191 10.19 2.96 -10.53
CA TYR A 191 10.70 1.69 -11.07
C TYR A 191 11.16 1.81 -12.52
N LEU A 192 10.52 2.66 -13.33
CA LEU A 192 10.94 2.90 -14.72
C LEU A 192 12.04 3.97 -14.84
N ARG A 193 12.45 4.60 -13.74
CA ARG A 193 13.48 5.64 -13.74
C ARG A 193 14.80 5.21 -14.43
N PRO A 194 15.32 3.99 -14.24
CA PRO A 194 16.54 3.56 -14.94
C PRO A 194 16.38 3.49 -16.47
N TYR A 195 15.15 3.42 -16.96
CA TYR A 195 14.80 3.19 -18.36
C TYR A 195 14.16 4.42 -19.03
N THR A 196 14.12 5.58 -18.35
CA THR A 196 13.44 6.79 -18.83
C THR A 196 14.29 8.04 -18.57
N THR A 197 14.05 9.10 -19.35
CA THR A 197 14.72 10.40 -19.19
C THR A 197 13.92 11.39 -18.34
N LEU A 198 12.87 10.93 -17.66
CA LEU A 198 11.96 11.82 -16.94
C LEU A 198 12.65 12.53 -15.76
N PRO A 199 12.33 13.81 -15.54
CA PRO A 199 12.95 14.58 -14.47
C PRO A 199 12.45 14.09 -13.11
N LYS A 200 13.40 14.03 -12.14
CA LYS A 200 13.15 13.63 -10.75
C LYS A 200 12.05 14.47 -10.08
N SER A 201 11.90 15.74 -10.50
CA SER A 201 10.89 16.67 -10.01
C SER A 201 9.45 16.13 -10.11
N THR A 202 9.15 15.29 -11.10
CA THR A 202 7.82 14.66 -11.24
C THR A 202 7.53 13.70 -10.09
N VAL A 203 8.51 12.87 -9.71
CA VAL A 203 8.42 11.95 -8.57
C VAL A 203 8.29 12.74 -7.27
N ASP A 204 9.05 13.82 -7.12
CA ASP A 204 9.02 14.65 -5.90
C ASP A 204 7.65 15.31 -5.69
N ARG A 205 6.99 15.77 -6.77
CA ARG A 205 5.60 16.26 -6.68
C ARG A 205 4.64 15.16 -6.20
N LEU A 206 4.71 13.96 -6.78
CA LEU A 206 3.85 12.84 -6.37
C LEU A 206 4.13 12.38 -4.93
N LYS A 207 5.38 12.50 -4.45
CA LYS A 207 5.71 12.24 -3.04
C LYS A 207 4.98 13.21 -2.12
N ARG A 208 4.96 14.52 -2.42
CA ARG A 208 4.22 15.52 -1.62
C ARG A 208 2.73 15.19 -1.55
N VAL A 209 2.10 14.94 -2.69
CA VAL A 209 0.68 14.55 -2.77
C VAL A 209 0.43 13.25 -2.01
N GLN A 210 1.31 12.26 -2.14
CA GLN A 210 1.19 11.00 -1.41
C GLN A 210 1.31 11.20 0.11
N THR A 211 2.20 12.08 0.59
CA THR A 211 2.37 12.36 2.02
C THR A 211 1.09 12.94 2.61
N GLN A 212 0.51 13.95 1.98
CA GLN A 212 -0.76 14.55 2.45
C GLN A 212 -1.90 13.53 2.46
N LEU A 213 -2.11 12.82 1.35
CA LEU A 213 -3.13 11.75 1.27
C LEU A 213 -2.87 10.60 2.25
N GLY A 214 -1.59 10.34 2.56
CA GLY A 214 -1.17 9.38 3.57
C GLY A 214 -1.63 9.80 4.96
N GLN A 215 -1.33 11.02 5.37
CA GLN A 215 -1.74 11.58 6.66
C GLN A 215 -3.26 11.56 6.84
N ILE A 216 -4.03 11.98 5.82
CA ILE A 216 -5.50 11.95 5.86
C ILE A 216 -6.01 10.50 6.04
N ASN A 217 -5.44 9.56 5.28
CA ASN A 217 -5.81 8.15 5.37
C ASN A 217 -5.45 7.55 6.74
N ASP A 218 -4.34 7.95 7.34
CA ASP A 218 -3.89 7.47 8.65
C ASP A 218 -4.79 8.02 9.77
N THR A 219 -5.18 9.31 9.69
CA THR A 219 -6.18 9.89 10.59
C THR A 219 -7.53 9.18 10.47
N TYR A 220 -8.01 8.93 9.25
CA TYR A 220 -9.26 8.19 9.03
C TYR A 220 -9.19 6.77 9.61
N ASN A 221 -8.12 6.03 9.33
CA ASN A 221 -7.94 4.68 9.85
C ASN A 221 -7.87 4.65 11.39
N ARG A 222 -7.25 5.67 12.01
CA ARG A 222 -7.19 5.81 13.46
C ARG A 222 -8.57 6.12 14.04
N LEU A 223 -9.32 7.03 13.44
CA LEU A 223 -10.70 7.35 13.82
C LEU A 223 -11.60 6.10 13.83
N GLU A 224 -11.58 5.32 12.75
CA GLU A 224 -12.42 4.12 12.65
C GLU A 224 -12.10 3.08 13.74
N ARG A 225 -10.84 2.99 14.16
CA ARG A 225 -10.43 2.10 15.25
C ARG A 225 -10.86 2.60 16.61
N TRP A 226 -10.77 3.91 16.88
CA TRP A 226 -11.33 4.49 18.10
C TRP A 226 -12.85 4.34 18.17
N ARG A 227 -13.54 4.41 17.03
CA ARG A 227 -14.97 4.12 16.94
C ARG A 227 -15.28 2.65 17.22
N ALA A 228 -14.43 1.71 16.77
CA ALA A 228 -14.61 0.29 17.06
C ALA A 228 -14.20 -0.12 18.49
N PHE A 229 -13.39 0.69 19.17
CA PHE A 229 -12.91 0.44 20.53
C PHE A 229 -13.95 0.84 21.58
N THR A 230 -14.26 -0.10 22.49
CA THR A 230 -15.17 0.11 23.62
C THR A 230 -14.41 -0.07 24.93
N PRO A 231 -14.01 1.02 25.61
CA PRO A 231 -13.37 0.95 26.92
C PRO A 231 -14.40 0.76 28.05
N PRO A 232 -13.95 0.51 29.29
CA PRO A 232 -14.80 0.58 30.49
C PRO A 232 -15.55 1.93 30.62
N ASP A 233 -16.67 1.92 31.33
CA ASP A 233 -17.61 3.05 31.42
C ASP A 233 -16.94 4.35 31.89
N GLU A 234 -16.01 4.27 32.83
CA GLU A 234 -15.27 5.42 33.36
C GLU A 234 -14.45 6.17 32.29
N TYR A 235 -14.12 5.53 31.16
CA TYR A 235 -13.35 6.11 30.06
C TYR A 235 -14.19 6.46 28.82
N GLN A 236 -15.49 6.19 28.81
CA GLN A 236 -16.36 6.44 27.65
C GLN A 236 -16.34 7.91 27.21
N LEU A 237 -16.36 8.85 28.18
CA LEU A 237 -16.28 10.28 27.89
C LEU A 237 -14.94 10.66 27.24
N LYS A 238 -13.82 10.07 27.69
CA LYS A 238 -12.50 10.35 27.11
C LYS A 238 -12.39 9.81 25.69
N ARG A 239 -12.90 8.60 25.45
CA ARG A 239 -12.98 8.01 24.11
C ARG A 239 -13.85 8.84 23.17
N ALA A 240 -15.02 9.33 23.62
CA ALA A 240 -15.87 10.20 22.82
C ALA A 240 -15.18 11.52 22.43
N LYS A 241 -14.43 12.13 23.37
CA LYS A 241 -13.61 13.33 23.08
C LYS A 241 -12.52 13.06 22.04
N GLU A 242 -11.85 11.92 22.13
CA GLU A 242 -10.80 11.54 21.18
C GLU A 242 -11.36 11.27 19.77
N VAL A 243 -12.52 10.60 19.69
CA VAL A 243 -13.25 10.42 18.43
C VAL A 243 -13.59 11.78 17.81
N ALA A 244 -14.18 12.70 18.57
CA ALA A 244 -14.52 14.03 18.08
C ALA A 244 -13.29 14.83 17.61
N ARG A 245 -12.16 14.71 18.34
CA ARG A 245 -10.88 15.33 17.95
C ARG A 245 -10.38 14.82 16.60
N LEU A 246 -10.42 13.50 16.40
CA LEU A 246 -9.98 12.86 15.15
C LEU A 246 -10.93 13.17 13.99
N GLU A 247 -12.23 13.27 14.24
CA GLU A 247 -13.23 13.71 13.25
C GLU A 247 -12.92 15.12 12.76
N GLN A 248 -12.72 16.06 13.68
CA GLN A 248 -12.37 17.43 13.34
C GLN A 248 -11.04 17.51 12.57
N ALA A 249 -10.02 16.77 13.03
CA ALA A 249 -8.72 16.72 12.35
C ALA A 249 -8.83 16.15 10.93
N LEU A 250 -9.70 15.15 10.72
CA LEU A 250 -9.94 14.57 9.40
C LEU A 250 -10.62 15.57 8.46
N VAL A 251 -11.65 16.28 8.93
CA VAL A 251 -12.35 17.32 8.15
C VAL A 251 -11.37 18.41 7.74
N THR A 252 -10.64 18.98 8.70
CA THR A 252 -9.63 20.01 8.43
C THR A 252 -8.58 19.53 7.43
N ALA A 253 -8.02 18.33 7.61
CA ALA A 253 -7.01 17.79 6.69
C ALA A 253 -7.56 17.53 5.28
N LEU A 254 -8.84 17.16 5.16
CA LEU A 254 -9.50 17.01 3.86
C LEU A 254 -9.72 18.36 3.17
N ASP A 255 -10.09 19.40 3.93
CA ASP A 255 -10.36 20.76 3.43
C ASP A 255 -9.07 21.44 2.97
N ASP A 256 -7.99 21.27 3.73
CA ASP A 256 -6.65 21.81 3.42
C ASP A 256 -5.97 21.07 2.26
N PHE A 257 -6.45 19.87 1.90
CA PHE A 257 -5.84 19.09 0.84
C PHE A 257 -6.16 19.68 -0.54
N SER A 258 -5.09 20.04 -1.25
CA SER A 258 -5.11 20.52 -2.62
C SER A 258 -4.12 19.73 -3.49
N LEU A 259 -4.46 19.58 -4.77
CA LEU A 259 -3.63 18.91 -5.77
C LEU A 259 -2.51 19.79 -6.36
N ALA A 260 -2.40 21.04 -5.91
CA ALA A 260 -1.44 22.04 -6.39
C ALA A 260 0.04 21.61 -6.29
#